data_AF-A0A522R4E0-F1
#
_entry.id   AF-A0A522R4E0-F1
#
_cell.length_a   1.000
_cell.length_b   1.000
_cell.length_c   1.000
_cell.angle_alpha   90.00
_cell.angle_beta   90.00
_cell.angle_gamma   90.00
#
_symmetry.space_group_name_H-M   'P 1'
#
loop_
_entity.id
_entity.type
_entity.pdbx_description
1 polymer ?
#
loop_
_entity_poly.entity_id
_entity_poly.type
_entity_poly.pdbx_seq_one_letter_code
_entity_poly.pdbx_strand_id
1 'polypeptide(L)'
;FEALKILGCIYLLYMAWNTLRETGALNIEGRPAPASAHGIVLRGILINILNPKLSLFFFAFLPQFVNIAEPDALSKMLELSGIFMAMTFVVFVGYGNFAAFVRSHIISRPRILTWMRRSFACVFVLLGAKLALADR
;
A
#
# COMPACT_ATOMS: atom_id res chain seq x y z
N PHE A 1 -23.24 -13.30 11.71
CA PHE A 1 -23.07 -12.00 11.03
C PHE A 1 -23.17 -10.84 12.02
N GLU A 2 -24.25 -10.69 12.78
CA GLU A 2 -24.45 -9.60 13.77
C GLU A 2 -23.30 -9.45 14.79
N ALA A 3 -22.83 -10.56 15.38
CA ALA A 3 -21.72 -10.50 16.34
C ALA A 3 -20.44 -9.94 15.71
N LEU A 4 -20.13 -10.33 14.47
CA LEU A 4 -18.96 -9.83 13.72
C LEU A 4 -19.12 -8.36 13.35
N LYS A 5 -20.34 -7.93 13.01
CA LYS A 5 -20.68 -6.52 12.73
C LYS A 5 -20.47 -5.64 13.96
N ILE A 6 -21.00 -6.05 15.11
CA ILE A 6 -20.82 -5.30 16.38
C ILE A 6 -19.33 -5.23 16.76
N LEU A 7 -18.61 -6.34 16.68
CA LEU A 7 -17.16 -6.37 16.93
C LEU A 7 -16.40 -5.44 15.98
N GLY A 8 -16.75 -5.44 14.69
CA GLY A 8 -16.16 -4.56 13.70
C GLY A 8 -16.41 -3.08 13.99
N CYS A 9 -17.63 -2.71 14.39
CA CYS A 9 -17.97 -1.34 14.78
C CYS A 9 -17.17 -0.88 16.01
N ILE A 10 -17.12 -1.71 17.06
CA ILE A 10 -16.34 -1.42 18.27
C ILE A 10 -14.86 -1.23 17.91
N TYR A 11 -14.32 -2.11 17.07
CA TYR A 11 -12.94 -2.03 16.62
C TYR A 11 -12.65 -0.74 15.84
N LEU A 12 -13.52 -0.34 14.92
CA LEU A 12 -13.36 0.91 14.16
C LEU A 12 -13.42 2.15 15.05
N LEU A 13 -14.34 2.18 16.03
CA LEU A 13 -14.41 3.26 17.01
C LEU A 13 -13.17 3.29 17.92
N TYR A 14 -12.68 2.12 18.34
CA TYR A 14 -11.43 1.98 19.08
C TYR A 14 -10.24 2.52 18.28
N MET A 15 -10.13 2.17 16.99
CA MET A 15 -9.08 2.68 16.09
C MET A 15 -9.17 4.20 15.91
N ALA A 16 -10.37 4.76 15.77
CA ALA A 16 -10.58 6.20 15.69
C ALA A 16 -10.10 6.91 16.97
N TRP A 17 -10.48 6.39 18.13
CA TRP A 17 -10.08 6.91 19.44
C TRP A 17 -8.57 6.85 19.64
N ASN A 18 -7.94 5.72 19.29
CA ASN A 18 -6.50 5.55 19.40
C ASN A 18 -5.74 6.53 18.48
N THR A 19 -6.23 6.73 17.25
CA THR A 19 -5.64 7.67 16.28
C THR A 19 -5.69 9.13 16.78
N LEU A 20 -6.73 9.51 17.54
CA LEU A 20 -6.87 10.84 18.15
C LEU A 20 -6.04 11.02 19.42
N ARG A 21 -5.82 9.95 20.21
CA ARG A 21 -5.01 9.99 21.43
C ARG A 21 -3.51 9.98 21.17
N GLU A 22 -3.05 9.56 20.00
CA GLU A 22 -1.63 9.66 19.62
C GLU A 22 -1.19 11.13 19.47
N THR A 23 -0.64 11.69 20.55
CA THR A 23 -0.13 13.07 20.64
C THR A 23 1.30 13.26 20.13
N GLY A 24 1.96 12.21 19.66
CA GLY A 24 3.33 12.25 19.14
C GLY A 24 3.39 12.28 17.61
N ALA A 25 4.47 12.86 17.07
CA ALA A 25 4.80 12.76 15.65
C ALA A 25 5.09 11.31 15.28
N LEU A 26 4.08 10.51 14.89
CA LEU A 26 4.20 9.10 14.47
C LEU A 26 5.40 8.41 15.15
N ASN A 27 5.44 8.47 16.48
CA ASN A 27 6.58 7.91 17.20
C ASN A 27 6.23 6.43 17.32
N ILE A 28 6.52 5.71 16.24
CA ILE A 28 6.61 4.27 16.25
C ILE A 28 7.69 3.98 17.28
N GLU A 29 7.27 3.66 18.50
CA GLU A 29 8.14 3.15 19.55
C GLU A 29 8.84 1.92 18.95
N GLY A 30 10.14 2.08 18.72
CA GLY A 30 10.90 1.23 17.81
C GLY A 30 11.18 1.96 16.51
N ARG A 31 12.15 2.89 16.53
CA ARG A 31 12.95 3.12 15.32
C ARG A 31 13.66 1.80 15.06
N PRO A 32 13.29 0.97 14.07
CA PRO A 32 14.23 -0.04 13.61
C PRO A 32 15.49 0.74 13.21
N ALA A 33 16.67 0.22 13.59
CA ALA A 33 17.93 0.78 13.15
C ALA A 33 17.83 1.12 11.64
N PRO A 34 18.35 2.26 11.18
CA PRO A 34 18.20 2.69 9.80
C PRO A 34 18.57 1.52 8.88
N ALA A 35 17.55 0.92 8.25
CA ALA A 35 17.75 -0.27 7.46
C ALA A 35 18.67 0.12 6.31
N SER A 36 19.72 -0.67 6.08
CA SER A 36 20.61 -0.44 4.94
C SER A 36 19.78 -0.45 3.65
N ALA A 37 20.11 0.44 2.71
CA ALA A 37 19.41 0.49 1.42
C ALA A 37 19.37 -0.90 0.76
N HIS A 38 20.47 -1.65 0.87
CA HIS A 38 20.56 -3.04 0.44
C HIS A 38 19.54 -3.95 1.13
N GLY A 39 19.37 -3.84 2.46
CA GLY A 39 18.39 -4.62 3.21
C GLY A 39 16.94 -4.31 2.82
N ILE A 40 16.64 -3.05 2.50
CA ILE A 40 15.32 -2.63 2.01
C ILE A 40 15.05 -3.21 0.62
N VAL A 41 16.02 -3.10 -0.29
CA VAL A 41 15.91 -3.66 -1.66
C VAL A 41 15.74 -5.18 -1.60
N LEU A 42 16.56 -5.88 -0.81
CA LEU A 42 16.48 -7.34 -0.70
C LEU A 42 15.13 -7.79 -0.11
N ARG A 43 14.63 -7.09 0.93
CA ARG A 43 13.28 -7.35 1.45
C ARG A 43 12.21 -7.12 0.40
N GLY A 44 12.29 -6.04 -0.37
CA GLY A 44 11.35 -5.75 -1.45
C GLY A 44 11.35 -6.83 -2.53
N ILE A 45 12.53 -7.31 -2.93
CA ILE A 45 12.70 -8.43 -3.87
C ILE A 45 12.09 -9.70 -3.29
N LEU A 46 12.43 -10.06 -2.05
CA LEU A 46 11.90 -11.26 -1.40
C LEU A 46 10.38 -11.21 -1.28
N ILE A 47 9.79 -10.08 -0.86
CA ILE A 47 8.33 -9.93 -0.77
C ILE A 47 7.67 -10.12 -2.15
N ASN A 48 8.26 -9.57 -3.21
CA ASN A 48 7.71 -9.73 -4.56
C ASN A 48 7.86 -11.17 -5.07
N ILE A 49 9.00 -11.83 -4.84
CA ILE A 49 9.22 -13.23 -5.23
C ILE A 49 8.27 -14.17 -4.46
N LEU A 50 8.12 -13.95 -3.16
CA LEU A 50 7.24 -14.76 -2.30
C LEU A 50 5.75 -14.48 -2.53
N ASN A 51 5.39 -13.39 -3.23
CA ASN A 51 4.02 -13.08 -3.59
C ASN A 51 3.77 -13.46 -5.06
N PRO A 52 3.29 -14.69 -5.35
CA PRO A 52 3.14 -15.15 -6.73
C PRO A 52 2.04 -14.42 -7.49
N LYS A 53 1.29 -13.49 -6.87
CA LYS A 53 0.15 -12.82 -7.52
C LYS A 53 0.56 -12.08 -8.78
N LEU A 54 1.70 -11.39 -8.74
CA LEU A 54 2.22 -10.63 -9.88
C LEU A 54 2.78 -11.57 -10.95
N SER A 55 3.50 -12.62 -10.56
CA SER A 55 3.99 -13.65 -11.49
C SER A 55 2.84 -14.40 -12.17
N LEU A 56 1.80 -14.77 -11.42
CA LEU A 56 0.58 -15.40 -11.94
C LEU A 56 -0.19 -14.46 -12.86
N PHE A 57 -0.24 -13.17 -12.56
CA PHE A 57 -0.83 -12.18 -13.45
C PHE A 57 -0.12 -12.17 -14.80
N PHE A 58 1.21 -12.04 -14.83
CA PHE A 58 1.93 -12.09 -16.10
C PHE A 58 1.77 -13.43 -16.81
N PHE A 59 1.89 -14.55 -16.10
CA PHE A 59 1.70 -15.88 -16.67
C PHE A 59 0.30 -16.04 -17.32
N ALA A 60 -0.74 -15.50 -16.69
CA ALA A 60 -2.11 -15.60 -17.20
C ALA A 60 -2.41 -14.61 -18.33
N PHE A 61 -1.84 -13.40 -18.29
CA PHE A 61 -2.21 -12.30 -19.20
C PHE A 61 -1.24 -12.10 -20.36
N LEU A 62 0.08 -12.32 -20.21
CA LEU A 62 1.03 -12.13 -21.33
C LEU A 62 0.74 -13.00 -22.56
N PRO A 63 0.44 -14.31 -22.41
CA PRO A 63 0.10 -15.15 -23.56
C PRO A 63 -1.15 -14.68 -24.31
N GLN A 64 -2.02 -13.87 -23.69
CA GLN A 64 -3.19 -13.31 -24.35
C GLN A 64 -2.86 -12.14 -25.29
N PHE A 65 -1.68 -11.52 -25.12
CA PHE A 65 -1.25 -10.37 -25.92
C PHE A 65 -0.27 -10.75 -27.05
N VAL A 66 0.17 -12.01 -27.10
CA VAL A 66 1.15 -12.50 -28.08
C VAL A 66 0.64 -13.76 -28.76
N ASN A 67 0.76 -13.83 -30.09
CA ASN A 67 0.43 -15.04 -30.81
C ASN A 67 1.52 -16.10 -30.59
N ILE A 68 1.21 -17.14 -29.81
CA ILE A 68 2.14 -18.20 -29.39
C ILE A 68 2.63 -19.04 -30.58
N ALA A 69 1.94 -18.98 -31.73
CA ALA A 69 2.33 -19.70 -32.95
C ALA A 69 3.48 -19.03 -33.73
N GLU A 70 3.89 -17.81 -33.37
CA GLU A 70 5.03 -17.15 -34.00
C GLU A 70 6.37 -17.62 -33.38
N PRO A 71 7.42 -17.87 -34.19
CA PRO A 71 8.73 -18.28 -33.66
C PRO A 71 9.37 -17.22 -32.72
N ASP A 72 8.96 -15.96 -32.85
CA ASP A 72 9.42 -14.83 -32.02
C ASP A 72 8.50 -14.51 -30.82
N ALA A 73 7.59 -15.42 -30.45
CA ALA A 73 6.65 -15.17 -29.36
C ALA A 73 7.36 -14.87 -28.02
N LEU A 74 8.43 -15.59 -27.69
CA LEU A 74 9.18 -15.37 -26.44
C LEU A 74 9.89 -14.00 -26.41
N SER A 75 10.45 -13.53 -27.52
CA SER A 75 11.11 -12.22 -27.57
C SER A 75 10.10 -11.09 -27.42
N LYS A 76 8.94 -11.17 -28.09
CA LYS A 76 7.83 -10.22 -27.92
C LYS A 76 7.29 -10.20 -26.48
N MET A 77 7.18 -11.36 -25.85
CA MET A 77 6.77 -11.46 -24.44
C MET A 77 7.77 -10.76 -23.50
N LEU A 78 9.07 -10.97 -23.71
CA LEU A 78 10.12 -10.31 -22.92
C LEU A 78 10.14 -8.81 -23.16
N GLU A 79 9.95 -8.35 -24.40
CA GLU A 79 9.87 -6.94 -24.76
C GLU A 79 8.69 -6.24 -24.06
N LEU A 80 7.48 -6.79 -24.18
CA LEU A 80 6.28 -6.25 -23.52
C LEU A 80 6.42 -6.24 -22.00
N SER A 81 6.99 -7.29 -21.43
CA SER A 81 7.29 -7.36 -19.99
C SER A 81 8.29 -6.29 -19.58
N GLY A 82 9.34 -6.08 -20.38
CA GLY A 82 10.36 -5.05 -20.16
C GLY A 82 9.78 -3.64 -20.19
N ILE A 83 8.93 -3.33 -21.17
CA ILE A 83 8.23 -2.04 -21.27
C ILE A 83 7.35 -1.83 -20.02
N PHE A 84 6.57 -2.84 -19.64
CA PHE A 84 5.73 -2.76 -18.45
C PHE A 84 6.56 -2.56 -17.17
N MET A 85 7.68 -3.28 -17.02
CA MET A 85 8.57 -3.10 -15.88
C MET A 85 9.19 -1.71 -15.85
N ALA A 86 9.60 -1.15 -17.00
CA ALA A 86 10.12 0.20 -17.10
C ALA A 86 9.09 1.25 -16.70
N MET A 87 7.85 1.12 -17.19
CA MET A 87 6.75 1.99 -16.78
C MET A 87 6.48 1.90 -15.27
N THR A 88 6.43 0.67 -14.74
CA THR A 88 6.23 0.42 -13.30
C THR A 88 7.33 1.07 -12.47
N PHE A 89 8.58 0.94 -12.92
CA PHE A 89 9.72 1.57 -12.28
C PHE A 89 9.60 3.10 -12.25
N VAL A 90 9.25 3.75 -13.37
CA VAL A 90 9.05 5.20 -13.44
C VAL A 90 7.95 5.65 -12.47
N VAL A 91 6.82 4.93 -12.44
CA VAL A 91 5.71 5.22 -11.51
C VAL A 91 6.17 5.09 -10.05
N PHE A 92 6.92 4.04 -9.70
CA PHE A 92 7.42 3.85 -8.34
C PHE A 92 8.50 4.86 -7.94
N VAL A 93 9.35 5.29 -8.87
CA VAL A 93 10.28 6.41 -8.64
C VAL A 93 9.48 7.68 -8.36
N GLY A 94 8.43 7.96 -9.14
CA GLY A 94 7.53 9.09 -8.89
C GLY A 94 6.88 9.03 -7.50
N TYR A 95 6.32 7.87 -7.14
CA TYR A 95 5.74 7.62 -5.82
C TYR A 95 6.77 7.78 -4.69
N GLY A 96 7.97 7.25 -4.86
CA GLY A 96 9.06 7.35 -3.88
C GLY A 96 9.50 8.80 -3.64
N ASN A 97 9.66 9.56 -4.72
CA ASN A 97 9.97 11.00 -4.65
C ASN A 97 8.83 11.79 -3.98
N PHE A 98 7.58 11.51 -4.35
CA PHE A 98 6.42 12.14 -3.72
C PHE A 98 6.35 11.80 -2.23
N ALA A 99 6.59 10.54 -1.83
CA ALA A 99 6.66 10.14 -0.44
C ALA A 99 7.78 10.85 0.34
N ALA A 100 8.96 11.03 -0.27
CA ALA A 100 10.06 11.79 0.31
C ALA A 100 9.72 13.28 0.47
N PHE A 101 9.04 13.88 -0.52
CA PHE A 101 8.52 15.24 -0.45
C PHE A 101 7.49 15.39 0.67
N VAL A 102 6.49 14.51 0.74
CA VAL A 102 5.48 14.46 1.82
C VAL A 102 6.16 14.32 3.18
N ARG A 103 7.13 13.42 3.31
CA ARG A 103 7.85 13.24 4.57
C ARG A 103 8.60 14.51 5.01
N SER A 104 9.29 15.17 4.10
CA SER A 104 10.09 16.36 4.41
C SER A 104 9.24 17.61 4.66
N HIS A 105 8.13 17.79 3.93
CA HIS A 105 7.32 19.02 3.97
C HIS A 105 6.05 18.91 4.83
N ILE A 106 5.47 17.72 4.96
CA ILE A 106 4.17 17.50 5.64
C ILE A 106 4.37 16.87 7.01
N ILE A 107 5.14 15.78 7.11
CA ILE A 107 5.32 15.06 8.38
C ILE A 107 6.21 15.84 9.38
N SER A 108 7.04 16.76 8.88
CA SER A 108 7.82 17.69 9.71
C SER A 108 6.96 18.76 10.40
N ARG A 109 5.71 18.97 9.96
CA ARG A 109 4.81 19.99 10.51
C ARG A 109 3.77 19.35 11.43
N PRO A 110 3.83 19.57 12.76
CA PRO A 110 2.94 18.93 13.73
C PRO A 110 1.46 19.24 13.46
N ARG A 111 1.14 20.45 12.99
CA ARG A 111 -0.24 20.85 12.66
C ARG A 111 -0.87 20.02 11.53
N ILE A 112 -0.10 19.67 10.49
CA ILE A 112 -0.65 18.89 9.37
C ILE A 112 -0.88 17.44 9.81
N LEU A 113 0.05 16.89 10.60
CA LEU A 113 -0.11 15.56 11.16
C LEU A 113 -1.37 15.47 12.05
N THR A 114 -1.66 16.48 12.87
CA THR A 114 -2.89 16.54 13.67
C THR A 114 -4.15 16.54 12.79
N TRP A 115 -4.19 17.32 11.71
CA TRP A 115 -5.33 17.32 10.78
C TRP A 115 -5.48 15.98 10.04
N MET A 116 -4.38 15.38 9.60
CA MET A 116 -4.38 14.06 8.96
C MET A 116 -4.92 12.97 9.91
N ARG A 117 -4.51 12.99 11.19
CA ARG A 117 -5.06 12.10 12.23
C ARG A 117 -6.56 12.30 12.43
N ARG A 118 -7.02 13.55 12.50
CA ARG A 118 -8.46 13.87 12.62
C ARG A 118 -9.25 13.37 11.41
N SER A 119 -8.72 13.50 10.20
CA SER A 119 -9.33 12.95 8.99
C SER A 119 -9.43 11.43 9.04
N PHE A 120 -8.37 10.71 9.44
CA PHE A 120 -8.43 9.26 9.60
C PHE A 120 -9.43 8.81 10.67
N ALA A 121 -9.44 9.49 11.82
CA ALA A 121 -10.42 9.22 12.87
C ALA A 121 -11.86 9.45 12.37
N CYS A 122 -12.09 10.52 11.60
CA CYS A 122 -13.38 10.79 10.98
C CYS A 122 -13.78 9.66 10.01
N VAL A 123 -12.86 9.20 9.16
CA VAL A 123 -13.11 8.07 8.25
C VAL A 123 -13.44 6.79 9.02
N PHE A 124 -12.73 6.46 10.09
CA PHE A 124 -13.03 5.28 10.91
C PHE A 124 -14.40 5.38 11.60
N VAL A 125 -14.77 6.55 12.12
CA VAL A 125 -16.11 6.78 12.69
C VAL A 125 -17.18 6.62 11.60
N LEU A 126 -16.98 7.19 10.42
CA LEU A 126 -17.93 7.07 9.30
C LEU A 126 -18.06 5.62 8.81
N LEU A 127 -16.95 4.87 8.73
CA LEU A 127 -16.98 3.46 8.39
C LEU A 127 -17.66 2.63 9.48
N GLY A 128 -17.43 2.93 10.75
CA GLY A 128 -18.11 2.27 11.87
C GLY A 128 -19.61 2.55 11.87
N ALA A 129 -20.02 3.80 11.63
CA ALA A 129 -21.41 4.18 11.48
C ALA A 129 -22.06 3.50 10.26
N LYS A 130 -21.37 3.48 9.11
CA LYS A 130 -21.83 2.78 7.91
C LYS A 130 -21.98 1.28 8.17
N LEU A 131 -21.04 0.67 8.88
CA LEU A 131 -21.10 -0.75 9.24
C LEU A 131 -22.25 -1.04 10.21
N ALA A 132 -22.52 -0.14 11.16
CA ALA A 132 -23.65 -0.24 12.08
C ALA A 132 -25.00 -0.14 11.34
N LEU A 133 -25.07 0.75 10.35
CA LEU A 133 -26.24 0.99 9.50
C LEU A 133 -26.35 0.03 8.31
N ALA A 134 -25.34 -0.82 8.07
CA ALA A 134 -25.44 -1.84 7.04
C ALA A 134 -26.50 -2.86 7.47
N ASP A 135 -27.59 -2.94 6.70
CA ASP A 135 -28.62 -3.96 6.86
C ASP A 135 -28.04 -5.36 6.60
N ARG A 136 -28.74 -6.39 7.11
CA ARG A 136 -28.32 -7.80 7.12
C ARG A 136 -27.93 -8.36 5.76
#